data_AF-A0A4U5MUR7-F1
#
_entry.id   AF-A0A4U5MUR7-F1
#
_cell.length_a   1.000
_cell.length_b   1.000
_cell.length_c   1.000
_cell.angle_alpha   90.00
_cell.angle_beta   90.00
_cell.angle_gamma   90.00
#
_symmetry.space_group_name_H-M   'P 1'
#
loop_
_entity.id
_entity.type
_entity.pdbx_description
1 polymer ?
#
loop_
_entity_poly.entity_id
_entity_poly.type
_entity_poly.pdbx_seq_one_letter_code
_entity_poly.pdbx_strand_id
1 'polypeptide(L)'
;MANAVAKTISCGCCSIRVKNATTIIAVLAIIGGLYNVGTIPHRKMGENFKFYILISNILWTLSALLAILGVFFKSCHILLPFLAMLTFSLVTLVIGLVVASFLLITIAEQTFEEQGDMVAEQQNLVYIVIVLIIAIPIVIWFIAVVKKCYTVLKQASATHIQLTDI
;
A
#
# COMPACT_ATOMS: atom_id res chain seq x y z
N MET A 1 18.05 11.47 -32.82
CA MET A 1 16.97 12.08 -32.02
C MET A 1 16.40 10.98 -31.12
N ALA A 2 16.84 10.91 -29.86
CA ALA A 2 16.34 9.90 -28.93
C ALA A 2 15.04 10.40 -28.29
N ASN A 3 13.92 9.79 -28.65
CA ASN A 3 12.63 10.07 -28.03
C ASN A 3 12.71 9.75 -26.53
N ALA A 4 12.60 10.78 -25.69
CA ALA A 4 12.44 10.63 -24.25
C ALA A 4 11.09 9.92 -24.00
N VAL A 5 11.15 8.65 -23.62
CA VAL A 5 9.97 7.85 -23.30
C VAL A 5 9.41 8.35 -21.97
N ALA A 6 8.58 9.40 -22.04
CA ALA A 6 7.69 9.78 -20.96
C ALA A 6 6.64 8.66 -20.80
N LYS A 7 6.98 7.63 -20.02
CA LYS A 7 6.03 6.57 -19.69
C LYS A 7 4.89 7.20 -18.89
N THR A 8 3.73 7.28 -19.51
CA THR A 8 2.47 7.66 -18.90
C THR A 8 1.70 6.41 -18.45
N ILE A 9 0.83 6.57 -17.46
CA ILE A 9 -0.13 5.54 -17.06
C ILE A 9 -1.51 6.07 -17.42
N SER A 10 -2.25 5.32 -18.25
CA SER A 10 -3.66 5.60 -18.51
C SER A 10 -4.48 5.11 -17.32
N CYS A 11 -5.12 6.04 -16.62
CA CYS A 11 -6.05 5.78 -15.52
C CYS A 11 -7.49 5.92 -16.03
N GLY A 12 -7.88 5.07 -16.99
CA GLY A 12 -9.20 5.08 -17.62
C GLY A 12 -9.43 6.29 -18.54
N CYS A 13 -9.58 7.49 -17.96
CA CYS A 13 -9.89 8.74 -18.68
C CYS A 13 -8.72 9.73 -18.75
N CYS A 14 -7.66 9.57 -17.95
CA CYS A 14 -6.53 10.51 -17.90
C CYS A 14 -5.17 9.81 -18.01
N SER A 15 -4.29 10.38 -18.83
CA SER A 15 -2.89 9.97 -18.95
C SER A 15 -2.07 10.71 -17.89
N ILE A 16 -1.76 10.05 -16.78
CA ILE A 16 -1.01 10.64 -15.67
C ILE A 16 0.45 10.23 -15.80
N ARG A 17 1.37 11.19 -15.62
CA ARG A 17 2.82 10.91 -15.57
C ARG A 17 3.10 9.99 -14.38
N VAL A 18 3.87 8.93 -14.60
CA VAL A 18 4.18 7.92 -13.57
C VAL A 18 4.78 8.54 -12.29
N LYS A 19 5.55 9.63 -12.44
CA LYS A 19 6.11 10.41 -11.33
C LYS A 19 5.00 11.01 -10.46
N ASN A 20 4.04 11.72 -11.06
CA ASN A 20 2.93 12.34 -10.35
C ASN A 20 2.06 11.28 -9.66
N ALA A 21 1.77 10.17 -10.34
CA ALA A 21 1.01 9.07 -9.75
C ALA A 21 1.74 8.47 -8.53
N THR A 22 3.06 8.28 -8.62
CA THR A 22 3.89 7.80 -7.50
C THR A 22 3.88 8.78 -6.32
N THR A 23 3.99 10.09 -6.59
CA THR A 23 3.89 11.13 -5.55
C THR A 23 2.51 11.14 -4.89
N ILE A 24 1.43 11.03 -5.66
CA ILE A 24 0.06 10.97 -5.12
C ILE A 24 -0.10 9.75 -4.21
N ILE A 25 0.34 8.57 -4.65
CA ILE A 25 0.30 7.34 -3.83
C ILE A 25 1.08 7.53 -2.52
N ALA A 26 2.28 8.13 -2.59
CA ALA A 26 3.08 8.40 -1.41
C ALA A 26 2.40 9.38 -0.43
N VAL A 27 1.78 10.46 -0.95
CA VAL A 27 1.01 11.41 -0.13
C VAL A 27 -0.19 10.72 0.54
N LEU A 28 -0.92 9.88 -0.19
CA LEU A 28 -2.02 9.09 0.38
C LEU A 28 -1.53 8.14 1.48
N ALA A 29 -0.38 7.51 1.30
CA ALA A 29 0.24 6.65 2.31
C ALA A 29 0.63 7.43 3.58
N ILE A 30 1.14 8.67 3.45
CA ILE A 30 1.44 9.55 4.59
C ILE A 30 0.16 9.91 5.34
N ILE A 31 -0.88 10.35 4.61
CA ILE A 31 -2.17 10.71 5.22
C ILE A 31 -2.76 9.51 5.97
N GLY A 32 -2.76 8.33 5.34
CA GLY A 32 -3.23 7.09 5.97
C GLY A 32 -2.42 6.69 7.19
N GLY A 33 -1.10 6.82 7.13
CA GLY A 33 -0.19 6.54 8.25
C GLY A 33 -0.45 7.46 9.45
N LEU A 34 -0.53 8.77 9.21
CA LEU A 34 -0.80 9.77 10.25
C LEU A 34 -2.19 9.59 10.87
N TYR A 35 -3.22 9.33 10.05
CA TYR A 35 -4.56 9.02 10.54
C TYR A 35 -4.54 7.78 11.45
N ASN A 36 -3.88 6.70 11.03
CA ASN A 36 -3.76 5.51 11.84
C ASN A 36 -3.10 5.80 13.18
N VAL A 37 -1.98 6.53 13.21
CA VAL A 37 -1.29 6.93 14.45
C VAL A 37 -2.22 7.72 15.37
N GLY A 38 -2.97 8.70 14.84
CA GLY A 38 -3.92 9.49 15.61
C GLY A 38 -5.06 8.67 16.22
N THR A 39 -5.43 7.55 15.60
CA THR A 39 -6.50 6.67 16.12
C THR A 39 -6.02 5.60 17.12
N ILE A 40 -4.71 5.36 17.26
CA ILE A 40 -4.15 4.32 18.17
C ILE A 40 -4.66 4.46 19.62
N PRO A 41 -4.71 5.67 20.23
CA PRO A 41 -5.17 5.82 21.61
C PRO A 41 -6.59 5.30 21.84
N HIS A 42 -7.45 5.40 20.82
CA HIS A 42 -8.86 5.02 20.89
C HIS A 42 -9.12 3.54 20.60
N ARG A 43 -8.13 2.78 20.14
CA ARG A 43 -8.29 1.35 19.83
C ARG A 43 -8.21 0.51 21.11
N LYS A 44 -9.19 -0.39 21.29
CA LYS A 44 -9.18 -1.42 22.34
C LYS A 44 -8.25 -2.57 21.93
N MET A 45 -6.94 -2.38 22.11
CA MET A 45 -5.88 -3.33 21.75
C MET A 45 -4.82 -3.36 22.85
N GLY A 46 -4.09 -4.47 22.99
CA GLY A 46 -2.98 -4.58 23.96
C GLY A 46 -1.85 -3.60 23.66
N GLU A 47 -1.13 -3.15 24.69
CA GLU A 47 -0.09 -2.11 24.57
C GLU A 47 1.04 -2.49 23.61
N ASN A 48 1.50 -3.75 23.66
CA ASN A 48 2.52 -4.27 22.74
C ASN A 48 2.06 -4.18 21.28
N PHE A 49 0.77 -4.45 21.01
CA PHE A 49 0.20 -4.36 19.69
C PHE A 49 0.05 -2.90 19.22
N LYS A 50 -0.33 -1.99 20.12
CA LYS A 50 -0.34 -0.55 19.85
C LYS A 50 1.04 -0.02 19.48
N PHE A 51 2.07 -0.42 20.22
CA PHE A 51 3.46 -0.04 19.96
C PHE A 51 3.95 -0.56 18.61
N TYR A 52 3.66 -1.82 18.29
CA TYR A 52 3.96 -2.40 16.97
C TYR A 52 3.28 -1.61 15.83
N ILE A 53 1.98 -1.32 15.97
CA ILE A 53 1.23 -0.52 14.98
C ILE A 53 1.87 0.86 14.82
N LEU A 54 2.24 1.52 15.92
CA LEU A 54 2.86 2.85 15.88
C LEU A 54 4.16 2.82 15.07
N ILE A 55 5.09 1.90 15.40
CA ILE A 55 6.36 1.77 14.67
C ILE A 55 6.12 1.47 13.20
N SER A 56 5.22 0.53 12.90
CA SER A 56 4.90 0.16 11.53
C SER A 56 4.40 1.37 10.72
N ASN A 57 3.49 2.18 11.28
CA ASN A 57 2.99 3.38 10.60
C ASN A 57 4.06 4.48 10.43
N ILE A 58 4.99 4.62 11.38
CA ILE A 58 6.14 5.52 11.24
C ILE A 58 7.04 5.07 10.08
N LEU A 59 7.38 3.78 10.01
CA LEU A 59 8.18 3.22 8.91
C LEU A 59 7.49 3.42 7.56
N TRP A 60 6.18 3.22 7.50
CA TRP A 60 5.37 3.53 6.31
C TRP A 60 5.50 4.99 5.90
N THR A 61 5.30 5.91 6.84
CA THR A 61 5.36 7.35 6.59
C THR A 61 6.74 7.78 6.10
N LEU A 62 7.81 7.29 6.75
CA LEU A 62 9.19 7.55 6.33
C LEU A 62 9.48 6.99 4.94
N SER A 63 9.06 5.76 4.65
CA SER A 63 9.26 5.17 3.32
C SER A 63 8.52 5.96 2.22
N ALA A 64 7.32 6.46 2.52
CA ALA A 64 6.54 7.30 1.59
C ALA A 64 7.20 8.67 1.37
N LEU A 65 7.77 9.29 2.42
CA LEU A 65 8.58 10.50 2.28
C LEU A 65 9.80 10.26 1.39
N LEU A 66 10.50 9.14 1.57
CA LEU A 66 11.60 8.74 0.69
C LEU A 66 11.13 8.56 -0.76
N ALA A 67 9.93 8.06 -1.01
CA ALA A 67 9.39 7.97 -2.37
C ALA A 67 9.23 9.35 -3.02
N ILE A 68 8.72 10.34 -2.29
CA ILE A 68 8.59 11.72 -2.77
C ILE A 68 9.97 12.30 -3.08
N LEU A 69 10.93 12.15 -2.17
CA LEU A 69 12.31 12.60 -2.37
C LEU A 69 12.99 11.86 -3.53
N GLY A 70 12.76 10.56 -3.71
CA GLY A 70 13.32 9.77 -4.80
C GLY A 70 12.80 10.22 -6.17
N VAL A 71 11.53 10.60 -6.27
CA VAL A 71 10.97 11.22 -7.47
C VAL A 71 11.59 12.60 -7.71
N PHE A 72 11.72 13.43 -6.67
CA PHE A 72 12.27 14.78 -6.76
C PHE A 72 13.75 14.80 -7.16
N PHE A 73 14.59 14.00 -6.49
CA PHE A 73 16.01 13.85 -6.79
C PHE A 73 16.32 12.93 -7.97
N LYS A 74 15.27 12.41 -8.66
CA LYS A 74 15.40 11.50 -9.80
C LYS A 74 16.25 10.25 -9.48
N SER A 75 16.24 9.79 -8.22
CA SER A 75 17.07 8.67 -7.73
C SER A 75 16.22 7.43 -7.49
N CYS A 76 16.52 6.34 -8.22
CA CYS A 76 15.80 5.08 -8.10
C CYS A 76 16.08 4.36 -6.77
N HIS A 77 17.29 4.52 -6.19
CA HIS A 77 17.67 3.87 -4.93
C HIS A 77 16.83 4.35 -3.75
N ILE A 78 16.47 5.64 -3.73
CA ILE A 78 15.66 6.24 -2.66
C ILE A 78 14.19 5.78 -2.76
N LEU A 79 13.73 5.38 -3.94
CA LEU A 79 12.37 4.87 -4.15
C LEU A 79 12.20 3.40 -3.73
N LEU A 80 13.30 2.65 -3.63
CA LEU A 80 13.29 1.21 -3.34
C LEU A 80 12.64 0.85 -1.99
N PRO A 81 12.89 1.56 -0.86
CA PRO A 81 12.25 1.27 0.41
C PRO A 81 10.73 1.32 0.35
N PHE A 82 10.16 2.29 -0.37
CA PHE A 82 8.71 2.40 -0.53
C PHE A 82 8.13 1.25 -1.35
N LEU A 83 8.82 0.87 -2.43
CA LEU A 83 8.40 -0.27 -3.26
C LEU A 83 8.47 -1.60 -2.47
N ALA A 84 9.48 -1.76 -1.62
CA ALA A 84 9.59 -2.90 -0.72
C ALA A 84 8.45 -2.93 0.29
N MET A 85 8.12 -1.80 0.92
CA MET A 85 6.99 -1.68 1.85
C MET A 85 5.64 -2.00 1.19
N LEU A 86 5.39 -1.52 -0.03
CA LEU A 86 4.20 -1.88 -0.81
C LEU A 86 4.12 -3.39 -1.09
N THR A 87 5.24 -3.99 -1.45
CA THR A 87 5.31 -5.44 -1.71
C THR A 87 5.07 -6.25 -0.44
N PHE A 88 5.68 -5.84 0.68
CA PHE A 88 5.44 -6.44 1.99
C PHE A 88 3.96 -6.32 2.39
N SER A 89 3.35 -5.15 2.17
CA SER A 89 1.91 -4.92 2.40
C SER A 89 1.04 -5.91 1.65
N LEU A 90 1.34 -6.14 0.37
CA LEU A 90 0.59 -7.09 -0.44
C LEU A 90 0.65 -8.50 0.16
N VAL A 91 1.83 -8.94 0.58
CA VAL A 91 2.01 -10.24 1.25
C VAL A 91 1.18 -10.29 2.54
N THR A 92 1.25 -9.26 3.38
CA THR A 92 0.46 -9.20 4.63
C THR A 92 -1.05 -9.21 4.35
N LEU A 93 -1.53 -8.50 3.32
CA LEU A 93 -2.94 -8.50 2.93
C LEU A 93 -3.40 -9.87 2.44
N VAL A 94 -2.59 -10.56 1.63
CA VAL A 94 -2.91 -11.91 1.15
C VAL A 94 -2.94 -12.92 2.31
N ILE A 95 -1.96 -12.88 3.21
CA ILE A 95 -1.96 -13.72 4.42
C ILE A 95 -3.18 -13.40 5.28
N GLY A 96 -3.49 -12.12 5.49
CA GLY A 96 -4.66 -11.68 6.23
C GLY A 96 -5.97 -12.18 5.62
N LEU A 97 -6.09 -12.19 4.30
CA LEU A 97 -7.26 -12.71 3.59
C LEU A 97 -7.43 -14.21 3.83
N VAL A 98 -6.33 -14.96 3.74
CA VAL A 98 -6.32 -16.40 4.01
C VAL A 98 -6.77 -16.67 5.45
N VAL A 99 -6.15 -16.02 6.43
CA VAL A 99 -6.48 -16.18 7.86
C VAL A 99 -7.95 -15.81 8.14
N ALA A 100 -8.41 -14.65 7.64
CA ALA A 100 -9.79 -14.21 7.85
C ALA A 100 -10.81 -15.15 7.20
N SER A 101 -10.51 -15.70 6.02
CA SER A 101 -11.37 -16.67 5.34
C SER A 101 -11.45 -17.99 6.10
N PHE A 102 -10.32 -18.48 6.62
CA PHE A 102 -10.30 -19.68 7.47
C PHE A 102 -11.13 -19.49 8.73
N LEU A 103 -10.95 -18.37 9.46
CA LEU A 103 -11.73 -18.07 10.66
C LEU A 103 -13.23 -17.98 10.37
N LEU A 104 -13.61 -17.38 9.24
CA LEU A 104 -15.00 -17.27 8.83
C LEU A 104 -15.64 -18.65 8.57
N ILE A 105 -14.90 -19.57 7.93
CA ILE A 105 -15.35 -20.95 7.72
C ILE A 105 -15.50 -21.67 9.06
N THR A 106 -14.50 -21.58 9.93
CA THR A 106 -14.54 -22.25 11.25
C THR A 106 -15.70 -21.77 12.10
N ILE A 107 -15.99 -20.46 12.14
CA ILE A 107 -17.13 -19.92 12.89
C ILE A 107 -18.45 -20.36 12.25
N ALA A 108 -18.55 -20.37 10.92
CA ALA A 108 -19.75 -20.84 10.23
C ALA A 108 -20.07 -22.32 10.54
N GLU A 109 -19.05 -23.15 10.71
CA GLU A 109 -19.21 -24.55 11.13
C GLU A 109 -19.63 -24.66 12.61
N GLN A 110 -19.16 -23.78 13.50
CA GLN A 110 -19.49 -23.77 14.93
C GLN A 110 -20.87 -23.15 15.23
N THR A 111 -21.39 -22.25 14.39
CA THR A 111 -22.71 -21.62 14.57
C THR A 111 -23.92 -22.56 14.49
N PHE A 112 -23.72 -23.86 14.26
CA PHE A 112 -24.77 -24.86 14.44
C PHE A 112 -25.16 -25.09 15.93
N GLU A 113 -24.40 -24.59 16.92
CA GLU A 113 -24.64 -24.88 18.34
C GLU A 113 -24.95 -23.66 19.26
N GLU A 114 -24.52 -22.42 18.95
CA GLU A 114 -24.82 -21.23 19.81
C GLU A 114 -25.12 -19.97 18.98
N GLN A 115 -26.30 -19.36 19.20
CA GLN A 115 -26.95 -18.47 18.22
C GLN A 115 -26.93 -16.96 18.52
N GLY A 116 -26.32 -16.50 19.63
CA GLY A 116 -26.43 -15.11 20.10
C GLY A 116 -25.27 -14.19 19.71
N ASP A 117 -24.07 -14.45 20.23
CA ASP A 117 -22.90 -13.56 20.08
C ASP A 117 -22.12 -13.79 18.77
N MET A 118 -22.25 -14.97 18.16
CA MET A 118 -21.47 -15.34 16.98
C MET A 118 -21.87 -14.57 15.69
N VAL A 119 -23.08 -14.01 15.64
CA VAL A 119 -23.58 -13.30 14.44
C VAL A 119 -22.85 -11.97 14.23
N ALA A 120 -22.55 -11.23 15.30
CA ALA A 120 -21.84 -9.95 15.21
C ALA A 120 -20.37 -10.14 14.83
N GLU A 121 -19.72 -11.17 15.37
CA GLU A 121 -18.34 -11.52 15.03
C GLU A 121 -18.23 -11.99 13.57
N GLN A 122 -19.16 -12.83 13.12
CA GLN A 122 -19.24 -13.26 11.73
C GLN A 122 -19.45 -12.08 10.78
N GLN A 123 -20.34 -11.12 11.10
CA GLN A 123 -20.54 -9.91 10.30
C GLN A 123 -19.26 -9.06 10.21
N ASN A 124 -18.53 -8.90 11.31
CA ASN A 124 -17.26 -8.18 11.31
C ASN A 124 -16.21 -8.88 10.43
N LEU A 125 -16.13 -10.21 10.47
CA LEU A 125 -15.21 -10.97 9.62
C LEU A 125 -15.56 -10.88 8.14
N VAL A 126 -16.85 -10.95 7.78
CA VAL A 126 -17.32 -10.74 6.40
C VAL A 126 -16.87 -9.36 5.90
N TYR A 127 -17.05 -8.32 6.72
CA TYR A 127 -16.61 -6.96 6.37
C TYR A 127 -15.09 -6.88 6.16
N ILE A 128 -14.31 -7.52 7.03
CA ILE A 128 -12.84 -7.58 6.90
C ILE A 128 -12.45 -8.27 5.58
N VAL A 129 -13.07 -9.41 5.25
CA VAL A 129 -12.79 -10.13 3.99
C VAL A 129 -13.09 -9.27 2.77
N ILE A 130 -14.24 -8.57 2.75
CA ILE A 130 -14.60 -7.66 1.65
C ILE A 130 -13.56 -6.55 1.50
N VAL A 131 -13.16 -5.90 2.61
CA VAL A 131 -12.14 -4.84 2.60
C VAL A 131 -10.81 -5.38 2.06
N LEU A 132 -10.40 -6.59 2.43
CA LEU A 132 -9.16 -7.21 1.94
C LEU A 132 -9.22 -7.51 0.44
N ILE A 133 -10.34 -8.06 -0.06
CA ILE A 133 -10.55 -8.34 -1.48
C ILE A 133 -10.46 -7.06 -2.33
N ILE A 134 -10.93 -5.92 -1.80
CA ILE A 134 -10.83 -4.61 -2.48
C ILE A 134 -9.43 -4.01 -2.34
N ALA A 135 -8.79 -4.14 -1.18
CA ALA A 135 -7.48 -3.53 -0.92
C ALA A 135 -6.36 -4.18 -1.76
N ILE A 136 -6.39 -5.50 -1.95
CA ILE A 136 -5.36 -6.24 -2.71
C ILE A 136 -5.16 -5.69 -4.13
N PRO A 137 -6.18 -5.60 -5.01
CA PRO A 137 -6.00 -5.08 -6.37
C PRO A 137 -5.55 -3.62 -6.38
N ILE A 138 -5.96 -2.80 -5.40
CA ILE A 138 -5.49 -1.42 -5.26
C ILE A 138 -3.99 -1.39 -4.97
N VAL A 139 -3.51 -2.21 -4.03
CA VAL A 139 -2.07 -2.29 -3.70
C VAL A 139 -1.27 -2.86 -4.87
N ILE A 140 -1.79 -3.86 -5.59
CA ILE A 140 -1.15 -4.36 -6.83
C ILE A 140 -1.00 -3.23 -7.85
N TRP A 141 -2.03 -2.40 -8.02
CA TRP A 141 -1.98 -1.26 -8.92
C TRP A 141 -0.94 -0.22 -8.46
N PHE A 142 -0.87 0.09 -7.16
CA PHE A 142 0.17 0.95 -6.60
C PHE A 142 1.58 0.41 -6.88
N ILE A 143 1.82 -0.89 -6.63
CA ILE A 143 3.10 -1.54 -6.93
C ILE A 143 3.44 -1.38 -8.41
N ALA A 144 2.49 -1.61 -9.32
CA ALA A 144 2.72 -1.48 -10.75
C ALA A 144 3.11 -0.04 -11.14
N VAL A 145 2.46 0.97 -10.58
CA VAL A 145 2.79 2.40 -10.79
C VAL A 145 4.19 2.72 -10.29
N VAL A 146 4.49 2.41 -9.03
CA VAL A 146 5.77 2.73 -8.39
C VAL A 146 6.92 1.96 -9.03
N LYS A 147 6.71 0.68 -9.39
CA LYS A 147 7.69 -0.13 -10.13
C LYS A 147 7.99 0.45 -11.51
N LYS A 148 6.98 0.92 -12.24
CA LYS A 148 7.20 1.65 -13.51
C LYS A 148 8.05 2.91 -13.28
N CYS A 149 7.79 3.66 -12.20
CA CYS A 149 8.58 4.85 -11.85
C CYS A 149 10.04 4.49 -11.60
N TYR A 150 10.26 3.45 -10.79
CA TYR A 150 11.57 2.93 -10.49
C TYR A 150 12.33 2.51 -11.75
N THR A 151 11.69 1.77 -12.67
CA THR A 151 12.32 1.36 -13.94
C THR A 151 12.70 2.56 -14.80
N VAL A 152 11.84 3.57 -14.90
CA VAL A 152 12.13 4.80 -15.67
C VAL A 152 13.34 5.53 -15.09
N LEU A 153 13.38 5.73 -13.77
CA LEU A 153 14.51 6.39 -13.12
C LEU A 153 15.80 5.58 -13.24
N LYS A 154 15.72 4.24 -13.10
CA LYS A 154 16.87 3.35 -13.29
C LYS A 154 17.43 3.42 -14.70
N GLN A 155 16.57 3.43 -15.72
CA GLN A 155 16.99 3.57 -17.11
C GLN A 155 17.67 4.92 -17.36
N ALA A 156 17.09 6.02 -16.89
CA ALA A 156 17.68 7.33 -17.10
C ALA A 156 19.05 7.50 -16.40
N SER A 157 19.20 6.94 -15.19
CA SER A 157 20.49 6.93 -14.48
C SER A 157 21.56 6.12 -15.21
N ALA A 158 21.20 5.03 -15.88
CA ALA A 158 22.14 4.18 -16.61
C ALA A 158 22.56 4.77 -17.97
N THR A 159 21.74 5.63 -18.56
CA THR A 159 21.95 6.11 -19.93
C THR A 159 22.54 7.53 -19.99
N HIS A 160 22.80 8.20 -18.84
CA HIS A 160 23.16 9.63 -18.77
C HIS A 160 22.24 10.56 -19.59
N ILE A 161 21.04 10.09 -19.96
CA ILE A 161 20.05 10.91 -20.66
C ILE A 161 19.44 11.84 -19.61
N GLN A 162 19.63 13.14 -19.79
CA GLN A 162 18.93 14.13 -18.98
C GLN A 162 17.43 13.86 -19.07
N LEU A 163 16.77 13.56 -17.94
CA LEU A 163 15.32 13.73 -17.83
C LEU A 163 15.06 15.23 -17.91
N THR A 164 15.01 15.76 -19.13
CA THR A 164 14.36 17.04 -19.40
C THR A 164 12.90 16.92 -18.99
N ASP A 165 12.36 17.99 -18.44
CA ASP A 165 11.03 18.02 -17.82
C ASP A 165 9.93 17.66 -18.82
N ILE A 166 9.53 16.39 -18.78
CA ILE A 166 8.36 15.78 -19.44
C ILE A 166 7.75 14.76 -18.47
#